data_AF-A0A517TRE6-F1
#
_entry.id   AF-A0A517TRE6-F1
#
_cell.length_a   1.000
_cell.length_b   1.000
_cell.length_c   1.000
_cell.angle_alpha   90.00
_cell.angle_beta   90.00
_cell.angle_gamma   90.00
#
_symmetry.space_group_name_H-M   'P 1'
#
loop_
_entity.id
_entity.type
_entity.pdbx_description
1 polymer ?
#
loop_
_entity_poly.entity_id
_entity_poly.type
_entity_poly.pdbx_seq_one_letter_code
_entity_poly.pdbx_strand_id
1 'polypeptide(L)'
;MNLPDKNEMRHAYAVLQFEEAEALIWDLLDETLDEAGVARLSKLLEEDAALRSRFVECVQLHVDLHEHFGQQTLGGKQPSSGETVLSDLPGLAGLPGFPTVIQ
;
A
#
# COMPACT_ATOMS: atom_id res chain seq x y z
N MET A 1 -2.30 -6.73 -40.70
CA MET A 1 -1.69 -6.46 -39.37
C MET A 1 -1.47 -4.97 -39.28
N ASN A 2 -2.25 -4.25 -38.46
CA ASN A 2 -1.95 -2.86 -38.13
C ASN A 2 -0.82 -2.89 -37.10
N LEU A 3 0.35 -2.35 -37.42
CA LEU A 3 1.39 -2.13 -36.44
C LEU A 3 0.91 -1.02 -35.49
N PRO A 4 1.03 -1.19 -34.16
CA PRO A 4 0.70 -0.13 -33.21
C PRO A 4 1.55 1.10 -33.49
N ASP A 5 0.96 2.29 -33.30
CA ASP A 5 1.64 3.56 -33.54
C ASP A 5 2.86 3.66 -32.63
N LYS A 6 3.98 4.16 -33.16
CA LYS A 6 5.24 4.26 -32.41
C LYS A 6 5.11 5.12 -31.15
N ASN A 7 4.14 6.03 -31.14
CA ASN A 7 3.84 6.87 -29.98
C ASN A 7 3.13 6.05 -28.89
N GLU A 8 2.19 5.18 -29.23
CA GLU A 8 1.48 4.33 -28.27
C GLU A 8 2.44 3.35 -27.57
N MET A 9 3.39 2.76 -28.30
CA MET A 9 4.39 1.87 -27.71
C MET A 9 5.34 2.57 -26.73
N ARG A 10 5.67 3.84 -26.97
CA ARG A 10 6.52 4.62 -26.04
C ARG A 10 5.80 4.90 -24.73
N HIS A 11 4.50 5.24 -24.79
CA HIS A 11 3.71 5.47 -23.59
C HIS A 11 3.50 4.18 -22.79
N ALA A 12 3.17 3.07 -23.45
CA ALA A 12 3.02 1.78 -22.78
C ALA A 12 4.34 1.35 -22.10
N TYR A 13 5.47 1.57 -22.75
CA TYR A 13 6.78 1.28 -22.16
C TYR A 13 7.08 2.14 -20.93
N ALA A 14 6.76 3.44 -20.97
CA ALA A 14 6.92 4.33 -19.82
C ALA A 14 6.05 3.89 -18.63
N VAL A 15 4.79 3.49 -18.87
CA VAL A 15 3.91 2.98 -17.80
C VAL A 15 4.51 1.73 -17.13
N LEU A 16 5.02 0.79 -17.93
CA LEU A 16 5.66 -0.41 -17.39
C LEU A 16 6.92 -0.08 -16.56
N GLN A 17 7.70 0.92 -16.95
CA GLN A 17 8.85 1.38 -16.17
C GLN A 17 8.44 2.01 -14.83
N PHE A 18 7.30 2.70 -14.79
CA PHE A 18 6.73 3.23 -13.56
C PHE A 18 6.28 2.12 -12.61
N GLU A 19 5.56 1.12 -13.12
CA GLU A 19 5.11 -0.02 -12.33
C GLU A 19 6.30 -0.85 -11.81
N GLU A 20 7.32 -1.08 -12.67
CA GLU A 20 8.56 -1.76 -12.30
C GLU A 20 9.30 -0.99 -11.19
N ALA A 21 9.49 0.32 -11.37
CA ALA A 21 10.17 1.14 -10.38
C ALA A 21 9.42 1.14 -9.03
N GLU A 22 8.09 1.27 -9.04
CA GLU A 22 7.29 1.28 -7.82
C GLU A 22 7.41 -0.05 -7.06
N ALA A 23 7.38 -1.19 -7.75
CA ALA A 23 7.62 -2.49 -7.13
C ALA A 23 9.01 -2.57 -6.47
N LEU A 24 10.07 -2.17 -7.19
CA LEU A 24 11.43 -2.17 -6.66
C LEU A 24 11.58 -1.20 -5.47
N ILE A 25 10.85 -0.09 -5.45
CA ILE A 25 10.86 0.86 -4.33
C ILE A 25 10.24 0.23 -3.09
N TRP A 26 9.11 -0.46 -3.23
CA TRP A 26 8.48 -1.16 -2.12
C TRP A 26 9.36 -2.29 -1.57
N ASP A 27 10.00 -3.06 -2.45
CA ASP A 27 10.96 -4.11 -2.04
C ASP A 27 12.19 -3.50 -1.34
N LEU A 28 12.66 -2.32 -1.76
CA LEU A 28 13.75 -1.60 -1.10
C LEU A 28 13.36 -1.18 0.32
N LEU A 29 12.14 -0.66 0.48
CA LEU A 29 11.62 -0.20 1.76
C LEU A 29 11.39 -1.34 2.74
N ASP A 30 11.07 -2.54 2.26
CA ASP A 30 10.92 -3.76 3.06
C ASP A 30 12.24 -4.52 3.26
N GLU A 31 13.37 -3.97 2.80
CA GLU A 31 14.70 -4.59 2.85
C GLU A 31 14.79 -5.97 2.15
N THR A 32 13.88 -6.26 1.22
CA THR A 32 13.84 -7.52 0.45
C THR A 32 14.51 -7.41 -0.92
N LEU A 33 14.84 -6.19 -1.35
CA LEU A 33 15.46 -5.92 -2.64
C LEU A 33 16.93 -6.38 -2.69
N ASP A 34 17.26 -7.19 -3.71
CA ASP A 34 18.62 -7.65 -3.97
C ASP A 34 19.49 -6.59 -4.70
N GLU A 35 20.80 -6.82 -4.74
CA GLU A 35 21.77 -5.88 -5.34
C GLU A 35 21.51 -5.61 -6.83
N ALA A 36 21.01 -6.59 -7.59
CA ALA A 36 20.64 -6.38 -8.99
C ALA A 36 19.38 -5.52 -9.11
N GLY A 37 18.42 -5.71 -8.21
CA GLY A 37 17.25 -4.85 -8.06
C GLY A 37 17.63 -3.40 -7.72
N VAL A 38 18.58 -3.19 -6.79
CA VAL A 38 19.09 -1.85 -6.44
C VAL A 38 19.76 -1.17 -7.63
N ALA A 39 20.59 -1.89 -8.38
CA ALA A 39 21.23 -1.35 -9.57
C ALA A 39 20.20 -0.99 -10.66
N ARG A 40 19.17 -1.82 -10.83
CA ARG A 40 18.06 -1.57 -11.77
C ARG A 40 17.27 -0.34 -11.39
N LEU A 41 16.87 -0.23 -10.12
CA LEU A 41 16.14 0.93 -9.60
C LEU A 41 16.96 2.21 -9.74
N SER A 42 18.25 2.17 -9.39
CA SER A 42 19.15 3.32 -9.50
C SER A 42 19.23 3.84 -10.95
N LYS A 43 19.32 2.93 -11.93
CA LYS A 43 19.32 3.31 -13.35
C LYS A 43 18.02 3.97 -13.78
N LEU A 44 16.87 3.41 -13.39
CA LEU A 44 15.55 3.98 -13.69
C LEU A 44 15.39 5.39 -13.09
N LEU A 45 15.87 5.58 -11.85
CA LEU A 45 15.84 6.87 -11.17
C LEU A 45 16.80 7.90 -11.77
N GLU A 46 17.93 7.51 -12.34
CA GLU A 46 18.82 8.44 -13.04
C GLU A 46 18.18 8.96 -14.34
N GLU A 47 17.53 8.06 -15.09
CA GLU A 47 16.98 8.34 -16.42
C GLU A 47 15.72 9.21 -16.38
N ASP A 48 14.86 9.09 -15.36
CA ASP A 48 13.55 9.75 -15.31
C ASP A 48 13.33 10.59 -14.04
N ALA A 49 13.02 11.88 -14.22
CA ALA A 49 12.75 12.81 -13.11
C ALA A 49 11.42 12.54 -12.40
N ALA A 50 10.40 12.06 -13.11
CA ALA A 50 9.11 11.75 -12.54
C ALA A 50 9.17 10.45 -11.71
N LEU A 51 10.04 9.49 -12.08
CA LEU A 51 10.33 8.34 -11.22
C LEU A 51 11.00 8.75 -9.90
N ARG A 52 11.90 9.75 -9.92
CA ARG A 52 12.48 10.30 -8.68
C ARG A 52 11.43 10.96 -7.78
N SER A 53 10.49 11.69 -8.36
CA SER A 53 9.36 12.24 -7.60
C SER A 53 8.54 11.11 -6.98
N ARG A 54 8.24 10.05 -7.75
CA ARG A 54 7.48 8.89 -7.27
C ARG A 54 8.19 8.15 -6.14
N PHE A 55 9.51 8.00 -6.23
CA PHE A 55 10.34 7.44 -5.16
C PHE A 55 10.13 8.16 -3.83
N VAL A 56 10.19 9.50 -3.84
CA VAL A 56 10.02 10.31 -2.63
C VAL A 56 8.60 10.13 -2.06
N GLU A 57 7.57 10.09 -2.91
CA GLU A 57 6.19 9.86 -2.48
C GLU A 57 6.00 8.49 -1.81
N CYS A 58 6.58 7.43 -2.37
CA CYS A 58 6.50 6.08 -1.81
C CYS A 58 7.21 6.00 -0.44
N VAL A 59 8.38 6.60 -0.31
CA VAL A 59 9.12 6.66 0.98
C VAL A 59 8.32 7.43 2.02
N GLN A 60 7.73 8.58 1.64
CA GLN A 60 6.87 9.37 2.54
C GLN A 60 5.67 8.57 3.02
N LEU A 61 4.95 7.93 2.09
CA LEU A 61 3.80 7.08 2.42
C LEU A 61 4.20 5.92 3.34
N HIS A 62 5.35 5.30 3.11
CA HIS A 62 5.86 4.23 3.96
C HIS A 62 6.12 4.71 5.40
N VAL A 63 6.75 5.88 5.57
CA VAL A 63 6.97 6.50 6.88
C VAL A 63 5.64 6.84 7.54
N ASP A 64 4.71 7.48 6.83
CA ASP A 64 3.39 7.85 7.34
C ASP A 64 2.60 6.63 7.82
N LEU A 65 2.62 5.53 7.06
CA LEU A 65 2.00 4.27 7.43
C LEU A 65 2.68 3.65 8.65
N HIS A 66 4.02 3.62 8.67
CA HIS A 66 4.77 3.09 9.80
C HIS A 66 4.52 3.89 11.08
N GLU A 67 4.43 5.22 11.00
CA GLU A 67 4.06 6.07 12.14
C GLU A 67 2.62 5.85 12.59
N HIS A 68 1.66 5.84 11.65
CA HIS A 68 0.24 5.69 11.97
C HIS A 68 -0.09 4.33 12.61
N PHE A 69 0.51 3.24 12.12
CA PHE A 69 0.31 1.90 12.69
C PHE A 69 1.27 1.59 13.85
N GLY A 70 2.46 2.19 13.87
CA GLY A 70 3.39 2.10 15.00
C GLY A 70 2.91 2.86 16.24
N GLN A 71 2.17 3.95 16.08
CA GLN A 71 1.52 4.65 17.19
C GLN A 71 0.36 3.83 17.79
N GLN A 72 -0.33 3.01 17.00
CA GLN A 72 -1.39 2.14 17.51
C GLN A 72 -0.86 1.02 18.43
N THR A 73 0.40 0.61 18.28
CA THR A 73 1.00 -0.40 19.16
C THR A 73 1.55 0.17 20.47
N LEU A 74 1.88 1.47 20.52
CA LEU A 74 2.40 2.16 21.73
C LEU A 74 1.37 3.05 22.44
N GLY A 75 0.24 3.38 21.79
CA GLY A 75 -0.92 4.06 22.38
C GLY A 75 -1.80 3.16 23.27
N GLY A 76 -1.38 1.91 23.49
CA GLY A 76 -2.01 0.94 24.39
C GLY A 76 -1.81 1.27 25.87
N LYS A 77 -2.29 2.44 26.30
CA LYS A 77 -2.64 2.67 27.70
C LYS A 77 -4.12 3.04 27.78
N GLN A 78 -4.97 2.04 27.56
CA GLN A 78 -6.31 2.02 28.13
C GLN A 78 -6.31 1.09 29.36
N PRO A 79 -6.78 1.56 30.53
CA PRO A 79 -6.70 0.84 31.79
C PRO A 79 -7.70 -0.32 31.87
N SER A 80 -7.30 -1.37 32.59
CA SER A 80 -8.09 -2.28 33.44
C SER A 80 -9.49 -2.74 32.99
N SER A 81 -9.68 -4.06 33.19
CA SER A 81 -10.94 -4.78 33.37
C SER A 81 -11.57 -5.31 32.09
N GLY A 82 -11.68 -6.63 32.05
CA GLY A 82 -12.22 -7.34 30.91
C GLY A 82 -13.67 -6.95 30.64
N GLU A 83 -13.97 -6.68 29.39
CA GLU A 83 -15.33 -6.75 28.90
C GLU A 83 -15.32 -7.05 27.41
N THR A 84 -16.21 -7.98 27.07
CA THR A 84 -16.42 -8.63 25.79
C THR A 84 -16.86 -7.61 24.74
N VAL A 85 -15.99 -7.29 23.77
CA VAL A 85 -16.31 -6.41 22.64
C VAL A 85 -17.12 -7.19 21.58
N LEU A 86 -18.33 -7.63 21.92
CA LEU A 86 -19.26 -8.21 20.94
C LEU A 86 -20.75 -8.14 21.34
N SER A 87 -21.17 -7.17 22.14
CA SER A 87 -22.56 -7.16 22.66
C SER A 87 -23.34 -5.85 22.54
N ASP A 88 -22.81 -4.78 21.96
CA ASP A 88 -23.58 -3.52 21.88
C ASP A 88 -23.48 -2.85 20.50
N LEU A 89 -24.12 -3.50 19.51
CA LEU A 89 -24.65 -2.82 18.33
C LEU A 89 -26.15 -2.58 18.58
N PRO A 90 -26.55 -1.41 19.13
CA PRO A 90 -27.96 -1.06 19.26
C PRO A 90 -28.47 -0.67 17.86
N GLY A 91 -28.99 -1.64 17.10
CA GLY A 91 -29.56 -1.30 15.80
C GLY A 91 -30.04 -2.42 14.88
N LEU A 92 -29.80 -3.70 15.19
CA LEU A 92 -30.18 -4.80 14.27
C LEU A 92 -31.35 -5.66 14.74
N ALA A 93 -31.94 -5.39 15.92
CA ALA A 93 -33.05 -6.17 16.49
C ALA A 93 -34.44 -5.86 15.88
N GLY A 94 -34.52 -5.37 14.64
CA GLY A 94 -35.79 -4.91 14.07
C GLY A 94 -35.96 -5.01 12.56
N LEU A 95 -35.01 -5.62 11.83
CA LEU A 95 -35.17 -5.81 10.39
C LEU A 95 -35.90 -7.13 10.10
N PRO A 96 -37.05 -7.11 9.38
CA PRO A 96 -37.75 -8.33 8.98
C PRO A 96 -36.87 -9.10 7.98
N GLY A 97 -36.23 -10.20 8.43
CA GLY A 97 -35.43 -11.06 7.55
C GLY A 97 -34.23 -11.75 8.17
N PHE A 98 -33.86 -11.47 9.43
CA PHE A 98 -32.78 -12.19 10.11
C PHE A 98 -33.32 -13.27 11.05
N PRO A 99 -32.76 -14.50 11.05
CA PRO A 99 -33.19 -15.55 11.96
C PRO A 99 -32.82 -15.18 13.40
N THR A 100 -33.82 -15.07 14.27
CA THR A 100 -33.62 -14.97 15.72
C THR A 100 -32.99 -16.28 16.20
N VAL A 101 -31.74 -16.22 16.68
CA VAL A 101 -31.18 -17.31 17.49
C VAL A 101 -31.91 -17.26 18.83
N ILE A 102 -32.84 -18.20 19.01
CA ILE A 102 -33.52 -18.46 20.27
C ILE A 102 -32.51 -19.21 21.16
N GLN A 103 -32.15 -18.63 22.31
CA GLN A 103 -31.65 -19.38 23.47
C GLN A 103 -32.81 -19.63 24.44
#